data_AF-A0A8H5D0T7-F1
#
_entry.id   AF-A0A8H5D0T7-F1
#
_cell.length_a   1.000
_cell.length_b   1.000
_cell.length_c   1.000
_cell.angle_alpha   90.00
_cell.angle_beta   90.00
_cell.angle_gamma   90.00
#
_symmetry.space_group_name_H-M   'P 1'
#
loop_
_entity.id
_entity.type
_entity.pdbx_description
1 polymer ?
#
loop_
_entity_poly.entity_id
_entity_poly.type
_entity_poly.pdbx_seq_one_letter_code
_entity_poly.pdbx_strand_id
1 'polypeptide(L)'
;MSDIAQLIPNCIPANPDVAGIGIRVGIYVQVFTSFAVTLFALRDGRISRTEASTGWTQTSAIILTGFALLLSAIIQAKTYGMSTYHAIIILNIGWVNLTGTILHLVLLVKRMAGDDFRWSEIKSCVLVIWFSLVQMILLNAFGIWFWATVDTFGSKVQCAPRLPVPLRILGHTILLTDPAARKAFISLHCVGFAGGVLMVMFGLAGFILLIIRPLLKLFSLPRSPYTFIFIIVSLCCRRGYHC
;
A
#
# COMPACT_ATOMS: atom_id res chain seq x y z
N MET A 1 -0.65 -47.02 3.99
CA MET A 1 0.03 -45.77 4.43
C MET A 1 1.13 -45.31 3.46
N SER A 2 1.51 -46.11 2.46
CA SER A 2 2.51 -45.79 1.42
C SER A 2 2.00 -44.87 0.30
N ASP A 3 0.69 -44.81 0.06
CA ASP A 3 0.17 -44.18 -1.17
C ASP A 3 -0.08 -42.67 -1.05
N ILE A 4 -0.04 -42.11 0.18
CA ILE A 4 -0.17 -40.66 0.41
C ILE A 4 1.16 -39.94 0.12
N ALA A 5 2.29 -40.62 0.30
CA ALA A 5 3.62 -40.05 0.09
C ALA A 5 3.94 -39.82 -1.40
N GLN A 6 3.26 -40.50 -2.31
CA GLN A 6 3.47 -40.39 -3.76
C GLN A 6 2.50 -39.44 -4.47
N LEU A 7 1.50 -38.86 -3.79
CA LEU A 7 0.59 -37.87 -4.40
C LEU A 7 1.14 -36.42 -4.34
N ILE A 8 2.19 -36.18 -3.56
CA ILE A 8 2.78 -34.86 -3.30
C ILE A 8 3.66 -34.30 -4.45
N PRO A 9 4.32 -35.08 -5.35
CA PRO A 9 5.35 -34.53 -6.24
C PRO A 9 4.80 -33.82 -7.49
N ASN A 10 3.50 -33.91 -7.80
CA ASN A 10 2.90 -33.24 -8.97
C ASN A 10 2.35 -31.83 -8.66
N CYS A 11 2.61 -31.36 -7.44
CA CYS A 11 2.22 -30.06 -6.95
C CYS A 11 3.40 -29.13 -7.14
N ILE A 12 3.23 -28.14 -8.03
CA ILE A 12 4.29 -27.17 -8.34
C ILE A 12 4.76 -26.58 -7.01
N PRO A 13 6.02 -26.81 -6.61
CA PRO A 13 6.54 -26.28 -5.36
C PRO A 13 6.40 -24.78 -5.42
N ALA A 14 5.90 -24.21 -4.34
CA ALA A 14 5.67 -22.78 -4.34
C ALA A 14 6.99 -22.04 -4.53
N ASN A 15 6.93 -21.01 -5.37
CA ASN A 15 8.11 -20.24 -5.70
C ASN A 15 8.70 -19.62 -4.41
N PRO A 16 9.90 -20.06 -3.97
CA PRO A 16 10.54 -19.49 -2.79
C PRO A 16 10.83 -17.99 -2.95
N ASP A 17 10.87 -17.47 -4.17
CA ASP A 17 11.12 -16.06 -4.43
C ASP A 17 9.90 -15.17 -4.10
N VAL A 18 8.69 -15.74 -4.05
CA VAL A 18 7.46 -14.99 -3.78
C VAL A 18 7.01 -15.14 -2.32
N ALA A 19 7.21 -16.32 -1.74
CA ALA A 19 6.71 -16.63 -0.40
C ALA A 19 7.69 -17.41 0.47
N GLY A 20 8.96 -17.45 0.05
CA GLY A 20 10.02 -18.04 0.84
C GLY A 20 10.21 -17.33 2.17
N ILE A 21 10.86 -18.03 3.09
CA ILE A 21 11.07 -17.55 4.46
C ILE A 21 11.81 -16.21 4.49
N GLY A 22 12.78 -16.00 3.59
CA GLY A 22 13.55 -14.76 3.49
C GLY A 22 12.67 -13.54 3.20
N ILE A 23 11.73 -13.66 2.27
CA ILE A 23 10.76 -12.59 1.95
C ILE A 23 9.91 -12.24 3.17
N ARG A 24 9.41 -13.26 3.88
CA ARG A 24 8.57 -13.05 5.08
C ARG A 24 9.35 -12.35 6.18
N VAL A 25 10.54 -12.85 6.50
CA VAL A 25 11.42 -12.27 7.52
C VAL A 25 11.78 -10.83 7.15
N GLY A 26 12.15 -10.57 5.90
CA GLY A 26 12.47 -9.23 5.41
C GLY A 26 11.32 -8.25 5.63
N ILE A 27 10.08 -8.64 5.30
CA ILE A 27 8.90 -7.79 5.49
C ILE A 27 8.58 -7.58 6.95
N TYR A 28 8.66 -8.62 7.78
CA TYR A 28 8.43 -8.48 9.21
C TYR A 28 9.44 -7.54 9.85
N VAL A 29 10.72 -7.64 9.49
CA VAL A 29 11.77 -6.72 9.92
C VAL A 29 11.48 -5.30 9.43
N GLN A 30 11.05 -5.15 8.17
CA GLN A 30 10.74 -3.85 7.60
C GLN A 30 9.58 -3.15 8.31
N VAL A 31 8.48 -3.87 8.58
CA VAL A 31 7.32 -3.33 9.29
C VAL A 31 7.63 -3.09 10.77
N PHE A 32 8.39 -3.98 11.41
CA PHE A 32 8.85 -3.75 12.78
C PHE A 32 9.73 -2.50 12.90
N THR A 33 10.65 -2.30 11.96
CA THR A 33 11.50 -1.11 11.93
C THR A 33 10.66 0.14 11.69
N SER A 34 9.65 0.07 10.81
CA SER A 34 8.69 1.15 10.58
C SER A 34 7.95 1.55 11.87
N PHE A 35 7.52 0.56 12.65
CA PHE A 35 6.90 0.81 13.96
C PHE A 35 7.89 1.47 14.93
N ALA A 36 9.13 0.96 15.01
CA ALA A 36 10.16 1.51 15.88
C ALA A 36 10.47 2.98 15.53
N VAL A 37 10.70 3.30 14.26
CA VAL A 37 10.92 4.68 13.77
C VAL A 37 9.75 5.58 14.13
N THR A 38 8.51 5.10 13.96
CA THR A 38 7.31 5.85 14.31
C THR A 38 7.24 6.17 15.80
N LEU A 39 7.54 5.22 16.67
CA LEU A 39 7.54 5.45 18.12
C LEU A 39 8.62 6.44 18.54
N PHE A 40 9.83 6.33 17.98
CA PHE A 40 10.92 7.26 18.28
C PHE A 40 10.59 8.69 17.81
N ALA A 41 10.06 8.85 16.58
CA ALA A 41 9.69 10.15 16.03
C ALA A 41 8.48 10.81 16.73
N LEU A 42 7.69 10.04 17.48
CA LEU A 42 6.59 10.59 18.29
C LEU A 42 7.04 11.06 19.68
N ARG A 43 8.23 10.67 20.14
CA ARG A 43 8.69 10.87 21.52
C ARG A 43 8.88 12.34 21.90
N ASP A 44 9.48 13.14 21.03
CA ASP A 44 9.77 14.56 21.27
C ASP A 44 8.64 15.49 20.77
N GLY A 45 7.61 14.91 20.15
CA GLY A 45 6.46 15.62 19.61
C GLY A 45 6.73 16.36 18.30
N ARG A 46 7.97 16.39 17.77
CA ARG A 46 8.35 17.16 16.58
C ARG A 46 9.05 16.27 15.56
N ILE A 47 8.54 16.24 14.33
CA ILE A 47 9.11 15.38 13.28
C ILE A 47 10.20 16.15 12.52
N SER A 48 11.46 15.86 12.84
CA SER A 48 12.64 16.43 12.18
C SER A 48 12.75 16.03 10.70
N ARG A 49 13.51 16.79 9.90
CA ARG A 49 13.71 16.50 8.47
C ARG A 49 14.31 15.13 8.21
N THR A 50 15.27 14.72 9.03
CA THR A 50 15.91 13.41 8.97
C THR A 50 14.92 12.29 9.24
N GLU A 51 14.07 12.41 10.27
CA GLU A 51 13.07 11.39 10.59
C GLU A 51 12.03 11.21 9.49
N ALA A 52 11.54 12.30 8.89
CA ALA A 52 10.62 12.18 7.75
C ALA A 52 11.31 11.60 6.52
N SER A 53 12.57 11.96 6.26
CA SER A 53 13.34 11.39 5.14
C SER A 53 13.52 9.89 5.30
N THR A 54 13.90 9.44 6.50
CA THR A 54 14.01 8.00 6.82
C THR A 54 12.67 7.31 6.65
N GLY A 55 11.59 7.95 7.13
CA GLY A 55 10.25 7.41 7.00
C GLY A 55 9.79 7.28 5.54
N TRP A 56 10.13 8.24 4.67
CA TRP A 56 9.85 8.14 3.23
C TRP A 56 10.60 6.98 2.58
N THR A 57 11.89 6.82 2.88
CA THR A 57 12.68 5.72 2.34
C THR A 57 12.10 4.37 2.75
N GLN A 58 11.75 4.21 4.03
CA GLN A 58 11.14 2.96 4.52
C GLN A 58 9.78 2.70 3.89
N THR A 59 8.91 3.71 3.86
CA THR A 59 7.56 3.58 3.31
C THR A 59 7.60 3.24 1.82
N SER A 60 8.48 3.90 1.06
CA SER A 60 8.64 3.64 -0.38
C SER A 60 9.09 2.20 -0.64
N ALA A 61 10.00 1.68 0.19
CA ALA A 61 10.42 0.30 0.12
C ALA A 61 9.27 -0.67 0.48
N ILE A 62 8.46 -0.39 1.51
CA ILE A 62 7.32 -1.25 1.91
C ILE A 62 6.30 -1.34 0.77
N ILE A 63 5.99 -0.18 0.20
CA ILE A 63 5.06 -0.05 -0.91
C ILE A 63 5.57 -0.82 -2.13
N LEU A 64 6.82 -0.59 -2.53
CA LEU A 64 7.42 -1.26 -3.68
C LEU A 64 7.44 -2.78 -3.50
N THR A 65 7.86 -3.26 -2.33
CA THR A 65 7.85 -4.69 -2.00
C THR A 65 6.44 -5.26 -2.06
N GLY A 66 5.44 -4.57 -1.50
CA GLY A 66 4.06 -5.04 -1.54
C GLY A 66 3.44 -5.05 -2.94
N PHE A 67 3.75 -4.07 -3.78
CA PHE A 67 3.36 -4.09 -5.20
C PHE A 67 3.97 -5.25 -5.96
N ALA A 68 5.29 -5.45 -5.80
CA ALA A 68 6.00 -6.53 -6.45
C ALA A 68 5.39 -7.88 -6.06
N LEU A 69 5.13 -8.11 -4.77
CA LEU A 69 4.52 -9.34 -4.28
C LEU A 69 3.12 -9.57 -4.84
N LEU A 70 2.24 -8.55 -4.83
CA LEU A 70 0.89 -8.68 -5.38
C LEU A 70 0.90 -8.95 -6.88
N LEU A 71 1.77 -8.25 -7.62
CA LEU A 71 1.88 -8.44 -9.06
C LEU A 71 2.41 -9.85 -9.38
N SER A 72 3.48 -10.28 -8.70
CA SER A 72 4.00 -11.65 -8.80
C SER A 72 2.94 -12.69 -8.45
N ALA A 73 2.13 -12.43 -7.41
CA ALA A 73 1.06 -13.33 -7.00
C ALA A 73 -0.03 -13.47 -8.07
N ILE A 74 -0.48 -12.35 -8.63
CA ILE A 74 -1.49 -12.31 -9.69
C ILE A 74 -0.98 -13.05 -10.93
N ILE A 75 0.25 -12.74 -11.37
CA ILE A 75 0.87 -13.39 -12.53
C ILE A 75 0.96 -14.89 -12.27
N GLN A 76 1.56 -15.31 -11.15
CA GLN A 76 1.74 -16.71 -10.81
C GLN A 76 0.40 -17.46 -10.71
N ALA A 77 -0.61 -16.85 -10.09
CA ALA A 77 -1.93 -17.45 -9.95
C ALA A 77 -2.63 -17.64 -11.32
N LYS A 78 -2.38 -16.77 -12.30
CA LYS A 78 -2.97 -16.85 -13.64
C LYS A 78 -2.19 -17.73 -14.63
N THR A 79 -0.87 -17.75 -14.57
CA THR A 79 -0.03 -18.50 -15.53
C THR A 79 0.27 -19.93 -15.08
N TYR A 80 0.68 -20.12 -13.83
CA TYR A 80 1.15 -21.41 -13.32
C TYR A 80 0.17 -22.03 -12.31
N GLY A 81 -0.76 -21.22 -11.80
CA GLY A 81 -1.60 -21.54 -10.67
C GLY A 81 -0.86 -21.38 -9.35
N MET A 82 -1.59 -20.93 -8.33
CA MET A 82 -1.06 -20.68 -6.99
C MET A 82 -1.83 -21.52 -5.98
N SER A 83 -1.14 -22.15 -5.04
CA SER A 83 -1.79 -22.87 -3.94
C SER A 83 -2.50 -21.92 -2.99
N THR A 84 -3.58 -22.37 -2.36
CA THR A 84 -4.34 -21.62 -1.35
C THR A 84 -3.48 -21.13 -0.19
N TYR A 85 -2.56 -21.97 0.31
CA TYR A 85 -1.63 -21.60 1.39
C TYR A 85 -0.80 -20.37 1.03
N HIS A 86 -0.27 -20.32 -0.20
CA HIS A 86 0.56 -19.22 -0.68
C HIS A 86 -0.22 -17.92 -0.85
N ALA A 87 -1.44 -17.99 -1.39
CA ALA A 87 -2.30 -16.82 -1.50
C ALA A 87 -2.63 -16.22 -0.13
N ILE A 88 -2.92 -17.06 0.88
CA ILE A 88 -3.16 -16.60 2.26
C ILE A 88 -1.93 -15.88 2.82
N ILE A 89 -0.73 -16.44 2.63
CA ILE A 89 0.51 -15.81 3.10
C ILE A 89 0.68 -14.44 2.46
N ILE A 90 0.49 -14.32 1.15
CA ILE A 90 0.61 -13.05 0.43
C ILE A 90 -0.44 -12.06 0.92
N LEU A 91 -1.66 -12.49 1.20
CA LEU A 91 -2.71 -11.65 1.79
C LEU A 91 -2.32 -11.15 3.18
N ASN A 92 -1.82 -12.03 4.06
CA ASN A 92 -1.37 -11.65 5.39
C ASN A 92 -0.18 -10.68 5.35
N ILE A 93 0.82 -10.98 4.52
CA ILE A 93 1.97 -10.10 4.27
C ILE A 93 1.51 -8.74 3.73
N GLY A 94 0.55 -8.75 2.81
CA GLY A 94 -0.03 -7.54 2.26
C GLY A 94 -0.69 -6.67 3.32
N TRP A 95 -1.46 -7.27 4.23
CA TRP A 95 -2.05 -6.56 5.38
C TRP A 95 -0.97 -6.01 6.32
N VAL A 96 0.06 -6.79 6.63
CA VAL A 96 1.19 -6.35 7.47
C VAL A 96 1.91 -5.15 6.83
N ASN A 97 2.16 -5.20 5.52
CA ASN A 97 2.71 -4.06 4.77
C ASN A 97 1.80 -2.84 4.84
N LEU A 98 0.49 -3.02 4.64
CA LEU A 98 -0.48 -1.93 4.70
C LEU A 98 -0.50 -1.27 6.09
N THR A 99 -0.46 -2.05 7.17
CA THR A 99 -0.37 -1.50 8.54
C THR A 99 0.91 -0.69 8.74
N GLY A 100 2.06 -1.18 8.23
CA GLY A 100 3.33 -0.45 8.26
C GLY A 100 3.27 0.91 7.55
N THR A 101 2.54 0.98 6.44
CA THR A 101 2.32 2.22 5.68
C THR A 101 1.36 3.19 6.38
N ILE A 102 0.30 2.69 7.02
CA ILE A 102 -0.66 3.52 7.78
C ILE A 102 0.04 4.27 8.92
N LEU A 103 0.95 3.61 9.63
CA LEU A 103 1.72 4.23 10.72
C LEU A 103 2.52 5.44 10.24
N HIS A 104 3.16 5.32 9.08
CA HIS A 104 3.90 6.41 8.47
C HIS A 104 2.99 7.53 7.94
N LEU A 105 1.79 7.19 7.47
CA LEU A 105 0.80 8.19 7.06
C LEU A 105 0.43 9.12 8.22
N VAL A 106 0.29 8.58 9.44
CA VAL A 106 0.01 9.38 10.65
C VAL A 106 1.14 10.37 10.94
N LEU A 107 2.40 9.94 10.86
CA LEU A 107 3.56 10.84 11.02
C LEU A 107 3.56 11.95 9.98
N LEU A 108 3.24 11.59 8.74
CA LEU A 108 3.23 12.52 7.63
C LEU A 108 2.13 13.58 7.77
N VAL A 109 0.92 13.20 8.21
CA VAL A 109 -0.16 14.15 8.54
C VAL A 109 0.28 15.09 9.66
N LYS A 110 0.92 14.57 10.72
CA LYS A 110 1.44 15.39 11.82
C LYS A 110 2.48 16.40 11.33
N ARG A 111 3.35 16.00 10.39
CA ARG A 111 4.33 16.92 9.78
C ARG A 111 3.70 17.97 8.89
N MET A 112 2.68 17.61 8.11
CA MET A 112 1.94 18.57 7.28
C MET A 112 1.18 19.62 8.10
N ALA A 113 0.83 19.30 9.34
CA ALA A 113 0.23 20.27 10.27
C ALA A 113 1.24 21.29 10.83
N GLY A 114 2.55 21.13 10.57
CA GLY A 114 3.57 22.10 10.95
C GLY A 114 3.79 23.18 9.89
N ASP A 115 4.20 24.38 10.33
CA ASP A 115 4.33 25.56 9.46
C ASP A 115 5.47 25.50 8.43
N ASP A 116 6.38 24.54 8.55
CA ASP A 116 7.70 24.55 7.87
C ASP A 116 7.80 23.55 6.69
N PHE A 117 6.70 23.38 5.94
CA PHE A 117 6.54 22.36 4.90
C PHE A 117 6.94 22.85 3.49
N ARG A 118 7.88 22.16 2.81
CA ARG A 118 8.36 22.54 1.47
C ARG A 118 7.55 21.89 0.34
N TRP A 119 7.43 22.57 -0.80
CA TRP A 119 6.79 22.04 -2.03
C TRP A 119 7.35 20.72 -2.56
N SER A 120 8.65 20.47 -2.41
CA SER A 120 9.25 19.19 -2.79
C SER A 120 8.74 18.04 -1.92
N GLU A 121 8.48 18.31 -0.64
CA GLU A 121 7.97 17.33 0.32
C GLU A 121 6.48 17.03 0.06
N ILE A 122 5.70 18.04 -0.38
CA ILE A 122 4.31 17.86 -0.86
C ILE A 122 4.27 16.83 -1.99
N LYS A 123 5.15 16.95 -3.00
CA LYS A 123 5.15 16.04 -4.15
C LYS A 123 5.41 14.58 -3.74
N SER A 124 6.46 14.36 -2.93
CA SER A 124 6.80 13.02 -2.43
C SER A 124 5.69 12.44 -1.55
N CYS A 125 5.12 13.27 -0.69
CA CYS A 125 3.97 12.93 0.15
C CYS A 125 2.77 12.46 -0.67
N VAL A 126 2.34 13.27 -1.64
CA VAL A 126 1.22 12.94 -2.54
C VAL A 126 1.49 11.64 -3.27
N LEU A 127 2.70 11.44 -3.79
CA LEU A 127 3.09 10.22 -4.50
C LEU A 127 3.04 8.98 -3.61
N VAL A 128 3.56 9.06 -2.37
CA VAL A 128 3.50 7.96 -1.40
C VAL A 128 2.05 7.62 -1.04
N ILE A 129 1.21 8.61 -0.76
CA ILE A 129 -0.22 8.40 -0.49
C ILE A 129 -0.88 7.70 -1.67
N TRP A 130 -0.62 8.18 -2.89
CA TRP A 130 -1.17 7.60 -4.11
C TRP A 130 -0.81 6.13 -4.29
N PHE A 131 0.48 5.80 -4.20
CA PHE A 131 0.91 4.42 -4.32
C PHE A 131 0.37 3.53 -3.19
N SER A 132 0.28 4.06 -1.97
CA SER A 132 -0.31 3.34 -0.83
C SER A 132 -1.78 2.99 -1.08
N LEU A 133 -2.56 3.93 -1.61
CA LEU A 133 -3.97 3.72 -1.92
C LEU A 133 -4.16 2.70 -3.04
N VAL A 134 -3.36 2.79 -4.10
CA VAL A 134 -3.40 1.80 -5.19
C VAL A 134 -3.02 0.41 -4.67
N GLN A 135 -1.99 0.30 -3.82
CA GLN A 135 -1.62 -0.97 -3.20
C GLN A 135 -2.75 -1.54 -2.34
N MET A 136 -3.42 -0.71 -1.55
CA MET A 136 -4.58 -1.10 -0.74
C MET A 136 -5.73 -1.63 -1.62
N ILE A 137 -6.03 -0.94 -2.73
CA ILE A 137 -7.06 -1.36 -3.68
C ILE A 137 -6.69 -2.72 -4.30
N LEU A 138 -5.45 -2.89 -4.77
CA LEU A 138 -5.00 -4.14 -5.37
C LEU A 138 -5.01 -5.31 -4.38
N LEU A 139 -4.53 -5.09 -3.15
CA LEU A 139 -4.55 -6.10 -2.08
C LEU A 139 -5.97 -6.58 -1.80
N ASN A 140 -6.91 -5.63 -1.65
CA ASN A 140 -8.30 -5.95 -1.34
C ASN A 140 -9.03 -6.58 -2.54
N ALA A 141 -8.74 -6.15 -3.77
CA ALA A 141 -9.27 -6.79 -4.97
C ALA A 141 -8.77 -8.24 -5.09
N PHE A 142 -7.49 -8.48 -4.85
CA PHE A 142 -6.91 -9.82 -4.81
C PHE A 142 -7.55 -10.68 -3.71
N GLY A 143 -7.78 -10.11 -2.52
CA GLY A 143 -8.47 -10.76 -1.42
C GLY A 143 -9.91 -11.14 -1.74
N ILE A 144 -10.69 -10.23 -2.31
CA ILE A 144 -12.06 -10.51 -2.76
C ILE A 144 -12.04 -11.66 -3.78
N TRP A 145 -11.17 -11.60 -4.78
CA TRP A 145 -11.06 -12.64 -5.79
C TRP A 145 -10.70 -14.01 -5.18
N PHE A 146 -9.68 -14.04 -4.31
CA PHE A 146 -9.24 -15.25 -3.62
C PHE A 146 -10.37 -15.86 -2.77
N TRP A 147 -10.98 -15.08 -1.88
CA TRP A 147 -12.04 -15.59 -0.99
C TRP A 147 -13.34 -15.92 -1.74
N ALA A 148 -13.63 -15.22 -2.83
CA ALA A 148 -14.76 -15.56 -3.71
C ALA A 148 -14.53 -16.88 -4.45
N THR A 149 -13.29 -17.34 -4.61
CA THR A 149 -12.95 -18.56 -5.34
C THR A 149 -12.26 -19.61 -4.48
N VAL A 150 -12.23 -19.46 -3.16
CA VAL A 150 -11.40 -20.28 -2.24
C VAL A 150 -11.63 -21.79 -2.38
N ASP A 151 -12.86 -22.23 -2.69
CA ASP A 151 -13.22 -23.64 -2.87
C ASP A 151 -12.60 -24.26 -4.13
N THR A 152 -12.35 -23.43 -5.14
CA THR A 152 -11.79 -23.82 -6.44
C THR A 152 -10.44 -23.17 -6.72
N PHE A 153 -9.87 -22.46 -5.74
CA PHE A 153 -8.63 -21.70 -5.90
C PHE A 153 -7.44 -22.66 -5.94
N GLY A 154 -6.69 -22.62 -7.05
CA GLY A 154 -5.52 -23.47 -7.28
C GLY A 154 -5.71 -24.42 -8.46
N SER A 155 -4.67 -24.57 -9.28
CA SER A 155 -4.72 -25.21 -10.60
C SER A 155 -4.92 -26.73 -10.58
N LYS A 156 -4.88 -27.39 -9.42
CA LYS A 156 -5.08 -28.85 -9.32
C LYS A 156 -5.76 -29.20 -8.00
N VAL A 157 -6.98 -29.74 -8.06
CA VAL A 157 -7.75 -30.32 -6.94
C VAL A 157 -6.96 -31.43 -6.20
N GLN A 158 -5.93 -31.97 -6.85
CA GLN A 158 -5.00 -32.98 -6.33
C GLN A 158 -3.85 -32.38 -5.50
N CYS A 159 -3.63 -31.07 -5.59
CA CYS A 159 -2.50 -30.34 -4.99
C CYS A 159 -2.89 -29.17 -4.09
N ALA A 160 -4.12 -28.69 -4.21
CA ALA A 160 -4.78 -28.16 -3.03
C ALA A 160 -4.88 -29.35 -2.06
N PRO A 161 -4.27 -29.32 -0.87
CA PRO A 161 -4.69 -30.25 0.14
C PRO A 161 -6.21 -30.07 0.26
N ARG A 162 -6.97 -31.10 -0.13
CA ARG A 162 -8.37 -31.26 0.30
C ARG A 162 -8.46 -31.38 1.83
N LEU A 163 -7.33 -31.28 2.54
CA LEU A 163 -7.32 -31.03 3.96
C LEU A 163 -7.78 -29.60 4.21
N PRO A 164 -8.70 -29.40 5.16
CA PRO A 164 -9.09 -28.08 5.53
C PRO A 164 -7.85 -27.37 6.09
N VAL A 165 -7.32 -26.38 5.37
CA VAL A 165 -6.20 -25.58 5.87
C VAL A 165 -6.70 -24.87 7.12
N PRO A 166 -6.21 -25.25 8.32
CA PRO A 166 -6.71 -24.70 9.56
C PRO A 166 -6.09 -23.31 9.73
N LEU A 167 -6.92 -22.27 9.67
CA LEU A 167 -6.52 -20.94 10.07
C LEU A 167 -6.63 -20.86 11.59
N ARG A 168 -5.53 -20.57 12.28
CA ARG A 168 -5.56 -20.31 13.72
C ARG A 168 -5.70 -18.81 13.98
N ILE A 169 -6.89 -18.40 14.42
CA ILE A 169 -7.15 -17.03 14.85
C ILE A 169 -7.34 -17.06 16.37
N LEU A 170 -6.48 -16.34 17.10
CA LEU A 170 -6.57 -16.24 18.58
C LEU A 170 -6.65 -17.62 19.27
N GLY A 171 -5.91 -18.61 18.78
CA GLY A 171 -5.92 -19.97 19.31
C GLY A 171 -7.07 -20.86 18.81
N HIS A 172 -8.13 -20.28 18.25
CA HIS A 172 -9.23 -21.04 17.64
C HIS A 172 -8.88 -21.47 16.22
N THR A 173 -9.20 -22.72 15.90
CA THR A 173 -8.98 -23.28 14.56
C THR A 173 -10.25 -23.13 13.73
N ILE A 174 -10.16 -22.37 12.64
CA ILE A 174 -11.24 -22.13 11.69
C ILE A 174 -10.82 -22.75 10.37
N LEU A 175 -11.71 -23.53 9.76
CA LEU A 175 -11.43 -24.12 8.45
C LEU A 175 -11.59 -23.06 7.37
N LEU A 176 -10.67 -23.02 6.41
CA LEU A 176 -10.70 -22.04 5.34
C LEU A 176 -11.98 -22.09 4.47
N THR A 177 -12.58 -23.28 4.39
CA THR A 177 -13.82 -23.55 3.66
C THR A 177 -15.08 -23.21 4.46
N ASP A 178 -14.94 -22.73 5.70
CA ASP A 178 -16.07 -22.32 6.52
C ASP A 178 -16.80 -21.14 5.83
N PRO A 179 -18.11 -21.28 5.50
CA PRO A 179 -18.86 -20.24 4.83
C PRO A 179 -18.98 -18.95 5.66
N ALA A 180 -18.97 -19.05 7.00
CA ALA A 180 -18.98 -17.88 7.86
C ALA A 180 -17.66 -17.11 7.78
N ALA A 181 -16.53 -17.82 7.84
CA ALA A 181 -15.20 -17.23 7.69
C ALA A 181 -15.03 -16.57 6.32
N ARG A 182 -15.45 -17.26 5.25
CA ARG A 182 -15.40 -16.73 3.88
C ARG A 182 -16.19 -15.43 3.74
N LYS A 183 -17.43 -15.38 4.24
CA LYS A 183 -18.25 -14.15 4.22
C LYS A 183 -17.59 -13.02 5.01
N ALA A 184 -17.02 -13.33 6.18
CA ALA A 184 -16.33 -12.35 7.02
C ALA A 184 -15.12 -11.75 6.29
N PHE A 185 -14.25 -12.57 5.70
CA PHE A 185 -13.08 -12.07 4.97
C PHE A 185 -13.43 -11.33 3.69
N ILE A 186 -14.44 -11.77 2.93
CA ILE A 186 -14.95 -11.01 1.78
C ILE A 186 -15.45 -9.65 2.24
N SER A 187 -16.24 -9.59 3.32
CA SER A 187 -16.73 -8.33 3.88
C SER A 187 -15.60 -7.40 4.27
N LEU A 188 -14.59 -7.91 5.00
CA LEU A 188 -13.40 -7.15 5.38
C LEU A 188 -12.70 -6.54 4.15
N HIS A 189 -12.48 -7.34 3.11
CA HIS A 189 -11.82 -6.85 1.89
C HIS A 189 -12.70 -5.89 1.08
N CYS A 190 -14.03 -6.06 1.05
CA CYS A 190 -14.94 -5.11 0.43
C CYS A 190 -14.90 -3.75 1.13
N VAL A 191 -14.89 -3.71 2.46
CA VAL A 191 -14.75 -2.47 3.23
C VAL A 191 -13.41 -1.81 2.93
N GLY A 192 -12.31 -2.58 2.92
CA GLY A 192 -10.99 -2.05 2.55
C GLY A 192 -10.94 -1.51 1.13
N PHE A 193 -11.51 -2.22 0.16
CA PHE A 193 -11.58 -1.79 -1.24
C PHE A 193 -12.38 -0.48 -1.39
N ALA A 194 -13.59 -0.44 -0.84
CA ALA A 194 -14.45 0.74 -0.90
C ALA A 194 -13.80 1.95 -0.22
N GLY A 195 -13.18 1.75 0.95
CA GLY A 195 -12.43 2.79 1.65
C GLY A 195 -11.27 3.32 0.82
N GLY A 196 -10.48 2.44 0.19
CA GLY A 196 -9.39 2.82 -0.71
C GLY A 196 -9.88 3.65 -1.91
N VAL A 197 -10.94 3.22 -2.59
CA VAL A 197 -11.55 3.95 -3.72
C VAL A 197 -12.05 5.32 -3.28
N LEU A 198 -12.74 5.40 -2.14
CA LEU A 198 -13.26 6.65 -1.62
C LEU A 198 -12.14 7.65 -1.28
N MET A 199 -11.05 7.17 -0.67
CA MET A 199 -9.87 8.00 -0.39
C MET A 199 -9.20 8.50 -1.67
N VAL A 200 -9.12 7.67 -2.72
CA VAL A 200 -8.62 8.10 -4.04
C VAL A 200 -9.48 9.22 -4.62
N MET A 201 -10.81 9.07 -4.57
CA MET A 201 -11.75 10.07 -5.09
C MET A 201 -11.62 11.41 -4.36
N PHE A 202 -11.57 11.39 -3.03
CA PHE A 202 -11.36 12.61 -2.23
C PHE A 202 -9.97 13.20 -2.44
N GLY A 203 -8.93 12.37 -2.59
CA GLY A 203 -7.58 12.81 -2.91
C GLY A 203 -7.49 13.55 -4.25
N LEU A 204 -8.14 13.02 -5.31
CA LEU A 204 -8.23 13.68 -6.61
C LEU A 204 -8.98 14.99 -6.53
N ALA A 205 -10.15 15.00 -5.89
CA ALA A 205 -10.94 16.20 -5.73
C ALA A 205 -10.15 17.29 -4.99
N GLY A 206 -9.48 16.94 -3.89
CA GLY A 206 -8.60 17.84 -3.14
C GLY A 206 -7.45 18.37 -4.00
N PHE A 207 -6.79 17.50 -4.77
CA PHE A 207 -5.70 17.88 -5.66
C PHE A 207 -6.16 18.83 -6.78
N ILE A 208 -7.31 18.54 -7.40
CA ILE A 208 -7.92 19.40 -8.41
C ILE A 208 -8.25 20.78 -7.81
N LEU A 209 -8.86 20.82 -6.62
CA LEU A 209 -9.14 22.08 -5.92
C LEU A 209 -7.88 22.87 -5.58
N LEU A 210 -6.78 22.20 -5.20
CA LEU A 210 -5.49 22.82 -4.94
C LEU A 210 -4.87 23.44 -6.20
N ILE A 211 -5.11 22.87 -7.39
CA ILE A 211 -4.65 23.43 -8.67
C ILE A 211 -5.58 24.56 -9.15
N ILE A 212 -6.89 24.39 -9.00
CA ILE A 212 -7.88 25.37 -9.47
C ILE A 212 -7.83 26.66 -8.65
N ARG A 213 -7.66 26.60 -7.32
CA ARG A 213 -7.60 27.79 -6.45
C ARG A 213 -6.57 28.87 -6.88
N PRO A 214 -5.29 28.53 -7.13
CA PRO A 214 -4.32 29.51 -7.61
C PRO A 214 -4.61 29.97 -9.05
N LEU A 215 -5.14 29.10 -9.92
CA LEU A 215 -5.55 29.49 -11.28
C LEU A 215 -6.72 30.49 -11.25
N LEU A 216 -7.74 30.26 -10.41
CA LEU A 216 -8.83 31.21 -10.24
C LEU A 216 -8.34 32.55 -9.68
N LYS A 217 -7.41 32.56 -8.72
CA LYS A 217 -6.76 33.79 -8.25
C LYS A 217 -5.97 34.50 -9.34
N LEU A 218 -5.33 33.75 -10.24
CA LEU A 218 -4.60 34.30 -11.38
C LEU A 218 -5.55 34.94 -12.40
N PHE A 219 -6.73 34.34 -12.63
CA PHE A 219 -7.74 34.85 -13.54
C PHE A 219 -8.63 35.96 -12.94
N SER A 220 -8.80 36.00 -11.61
CA SER A 220 -9.58 37.03 -10.91
C SER A 220 -8.78 38.28 -10.56
N LEU A 221 -7.46 38.29 -10.78
CA LEU A 221 -6.67 39.52 -10.69
C LEU A 221 -7.13 40.48 -11.80
N PRO A 222 -7.45 41.75 -11.49
CA PRO A 222 -7.83 42.71 -12.50
C PRO A 222 -6.71 42.80 -13.54
N ARG A 223 -7.05 42.58 -14.81
CA ARG A 223 -6.19 42.71 -15.99
C ARG A 223 -5.82 44.18 -16.24
N SER A 224 -5.28 44.86 -15.23
CA SER A 224 -4.55 46.09 -15.44
C SER A 224 -3.21 45.72 -16.10
N PRO A 225 -2.89 46.22 -17.30
CA PRO A 225 -1.63 45.91 -17.98
C PRO A 225 -0.40 46.30 -17.12
N TYR A 226 -0.59 47.23 -16.18
CA TYR A 226 0.46 47.71 -15.28
C TYR A 226 0.90 46.65 -14.24
N THR A 227 0.01 45.79 -13.77
CA THR A 227 0.35 44.76 -12.75
C THR A 227 1.18 43.63 -13.32
N PHE A 228 0.94 43.25 -14.57
CA PHE A 228 1.69 42.19 -15.26
C PHE A 228 3.12 42.64 -15.59
N ILE A 229 3.27 43.91 -16.00
CA ILE A 229 4.59 44.55 -16.21
C ILE A 229 5.35 44.63 -14.88
N PHE A 230 4.69 45.00 -13.77
CA PHE A 230 5.35 45.06 -12.45
C PHE A 230 5.85 43.70 -11.94
N ILE A 231 5.10 42.61 -12.20
CA ILE A 231 5.52 41.26 -11.83
C ILE A 231 6.69 40.78 -12.70
N ILE A 232 6.68 41.05 -14.01
CA ILE A 232 7.79 40.70 -14.90
C ILE A 232 9.05 41.52 -14.57
N VAL A 233 8.91 42.83 -14.34
CA VAL A 233 10.02 43.73 -13.99
C VAL A 233 10.60 43.37 -12.61
N SER A 234 9.76 43.06 -11.61
CA SER A 234 10.25 42.62 -10.29
C SER A 234 10.93 41.26 -10.33
N LEU A 235 10.48 40.33 -11.18
CA LEU A 235 11.14 39.03 -11.39
C LEU A 235 12.47 39.17 -12.15
N CYS A 236 12.58 40.11 -13.11
CA CYS A 236 13.84 40.43 -13.79
C CYS A 236 14.85 41.11 -12.84
N CYS A 237 14.41 42.08 -12.05
CA CYS A 237 15.26 42.83 -11.12
C CYS A 237 15.81 41.93 -9.99
N ARG A 238 15.03 40.94 -9.53
CA ARG A 238 15.46 39.97 -8.50
C ARG A 238 16.48 38.94 -8.99
N ARG A 239 16.71 38.83 -10.31
CA ARG A 239 17.71 37.92 -10.91
C ARG A 239 19.05 38.60 -11.25
N GLY A 240 19.26 39.85 -10.84
CA GLY A 240 20.57 40.51 -10.99
C GLY A 240 20.96 40.82 -12.44
N TYR A 241 20.01 40.79 -13.38
CA TYR A 241 20.24 41.37 -14.69
C TYR A 241 20.12 42.89 -14.54
N HIS A 242 21.22 43.60 -14.74
CA HIS A 242 21.23 45.05 -14.86
C HIS A 242 20.28 45.43 -16.02
N CYS A 243 19.15 46.06 -15.67
CA CYS A 243 18.32 46.81 -16.60
C CYS A 243 18.86 48.24 -16.70
#